data_AF-A0A1J1IMJ0-F1
#
_entry.id   AF-A0A1J1IMJ0-F1
#
_cell.length_a   1.000
_cell.length_b   1.000
_cell.length_c   1.000
_cell.angle_alpha   90.00
_cell.angle_beta   90.00
_cell.angle_gamma   90.00
#
_symmetry.space_group_name_H-M   'P 1'
#
loop_
_entity.id
_entity.type
_entity.pdbx_description
1 polymer ?
#
loop_
_entity_poly.entity_id
_entity_poly.type
_entity_poly.pdbx_seq_one_letter_code
_entity_poly.pdbx_strand_id
1 'polypeptide(L)' 'MIHDDRISYPMCFIFYTPRDSMMELQVLYARSKLLLQKEADLTRSYEIRDIEDFTEEWLREKLH' A
#
# COMPACT_ATOMS: atom_id res chain seq x y z
N MET A 1 -6.45 -14.77 -33.26
CA MET A 1 -6.55 -13.53 -32.47
C MET A 1 -5.45 -13.60 -31.43
N ILE A 2 -4.45 -12.72 -31.50
CA ILE A 2 -3.28 -12.75 -30.62
C ILE A 2 -3.77 -12.31 -29.24
N HIS A 3 -3.82 -13.22 -28.27
CA HIS A 3 -4.08 -12.84 -26.89
C HIS A 3 -2.84 -12.11 -26.37
N ASP A 4 -3.06 -10.90 -25.86
CA ASP A 4 -2.01 -10.08 -25.27
C ASP A 4 -1.68 -10.67 -23.89
N ASP A 5 -0.75 -11.63 -23.83
CA ASP A 5 -0.29 -12.31 -22.61
C ASP A 5 0.55 -11.39 -21.69
N ARG A 6 0.28 -10.09 -21.70
CA ARG A 6 1.01 -9.10 -20.91
C ARG A 6 0.56 -9.16 -19.46
N ILE A 7 1.51 -9.49 -18.59
CA ILE A 7 1.34 -9.39 -17.15
C ILE A 7 1.86 -8.02 -16.71
N SER A 8 0.98 -7.23 -16.10
CA SER A 8 1.33 -5.94 -15.49
C SER A 8 1.55 -6.12 -14.00
N TYR A 9 2.60 -5.49 -13.45
CA TYR A 9 2.90 -5.46 -12.03
C TYR A 9 2.76 -4.02 -11.51
N PRO A 10 1.53 -3.55 -11.23
CA PRO A 10 1.34 -2.20 -10.73
C PRO A 10 2.02 -2.03 -9.37
N MET A 11 2.80 -0.96 -9.22
CA MET A 11 3.38 -0.61 -7.92
C MET A 11 2.29 0.02 -7.03
N CYS A 12 2.24 -0.39 -5.77
CA CYS A 12 1.34 0.17 -4.77
C CYS A 12 2.08 0.50 -3.48
N PHE A 13 1.61 1.54 -2.80
CA PHE A 13 2.08 1.96 -1.49
C PHE A 13 1.18 1.37 -0.40
N ILE A 14 1.76 0.57 0.49
CA ILE A 14 1.06 0.03 1.66
C ILE A 14 1.57 0.73 2.90
N PHE A 15 0.70 1.49 3.56
CA PHE A 15 0.99 2.16 4.81
C PHE A 15 0.43 1.36 5.98
N TYR A 16 1.25 0.48 6.55
CA TYR A 16 0.88 -0.32 7.70
C TYR A 16 1.16 0.41 9.01
N THR A 17 0.12 0.63 9.81
CA THR A 17 0.20 1.25 11.13
C THR A 17 -0.45 0.33 12.17
N PRO A 18 0.31 -0.60 12.79
CA PRO A 18 -0.21 -1.50 13.81
C PRO A 18 -0.89 -0.73 14.95
N ARG A 19 -2.01 -1.26 15.46
CA ARG A 19 -2.78 -0.60 16.54
C ARG A 19 -1.95 -0.36 17.80
N ASP A 20 -1.04 -1.29 18.10
CA ASP A 20 -0.21 -1.28 19.32
C ASP A 20 1.14 -0.56 19.12
N SER A 21 1.33 0.10 17.98
CA SER A 21 2.55 0.87 17.73
C SER A 21 2.60 2.13 18.59
N MET A 22 3.79 2.51 19.03
CA MET A 22 3.99 3.73 19.83
C MET A 22 3.49 4.96 19.09
N MET A 23 2.74 5.83 19.77
CA MET A 23 2.15 7.04 19.19
C MET A 23 3.18 7.91 18.45
N GLU A 24 4.38 8.06 19.01
CA GLU A 24 5.46 8.85 18.40
C GLU A 24 5.88 8.29 17.03
N LEU A 25 5.95 6.95 16.91
CA LEU A 25 6.25 6.29 15.65
C LEU A 25 5.11 6.48 14.65
N GLN A 26 3.85 6.33 15.08
CA GLN A 26 2.69 6.56 14.20
C GLN A 26 2.73 7.98 13.60
N VAL A 27 3.00 8.98 14.43
CA VAL A 27 3.11 10.38 13.99
C VAL A 27 4.29 10.59 13.05
N LEU A 28 5.46 10.02 13.37
CA LEU A 28 6.67 10.15 12.55
C LEU A 28 6.43 9.61 11.13
N TYR A 29 5.90 8.40 11.01
CA TYR A 29 5.66 7.76 9.73
C TYR A 29 4.49 8.40 8.97
N ALA A 30 3.43 8.83 9.65
CA ALA A 30 2.31 9.52 9.02
C ALA A 30 2.73 10.87 8.38
N ARG A 31 3.66 11.60 9.02
CA ARG A 31 4.20 12.85 8.48
C ARG A 31 4.95 12.64 7.17
N SER A 32 5.75 11.58 7.09
CA SER A 32 6.56 11.28 5.90
C SER A 32 5.78 10.56 4.80
N LYS A 33 4.63 9.96 5.12
CA LYS A 33 3.79 9.18 4.19
C LYS A 33 3.49 9.92 2.89
N LEU A 34 2.97 11.14 2.99
CA LEU A 34 2.54 11.91 1.82
C LEU A 34 3.74 12.32 0.94
N LEU A 35 4.85 12.68 1.58
CA LEU A 35 6.08 13.02 0.87
C LEU A 35 6.60 11.80 0.10
N LEU A 36 6.71 10.65 0.76
CA LEU A 36 7.18 9.42 0.13
C LEU A 36 6.28 8.97 -1.02
N GLN A 37 4.95 9.03 -0.85
CA GLN A 37 3.99 8.71 -1.90
C GLN A 37 4.18 9.61 -3.14
N LYS A 38 4.43 10.91 -2.91
CA LYS A 38 4.66 11.88 -3.98
C LYS A 38 6.01 11.64 -4.69
N GLU A 39 7.09 11.46 -3.93
CA GLU A 39 8.43 11.26 -4.50
C GLU A 39 8.54 9.94 -5.28
N ALA A 40 7.77 8.92 -4.88
CA ALA A 40 7.69 7.64 -5.58
C ALA A 40 6.63 7.60 -6.70
N ASP A 41 5.92 8.70 -6.95
CA ASP A 41 4.82 8.82 -7.94
C ASP A 41 3.77 7.70 -7.82
N LEU A 42 3.40 7.36 -6.58
CA LEU A 42 2.49 6.25 -6.29
C LEU A 42 1.04 6.73 -6.25
N THR A 43 0.27 6.29 -7.23
CA THR A 43 -1.17 6.58 -7.34
C THR A 43 -2.03 5.62 -6.51
N ARG A 44 -1.57 4.39 -6.31
CA ARG A 44 -2.25 3.35 -5.53
C ARG A 44 -1.69 3.32 -4.12
N SER A 45 -2.41 3.88 -3.16
CA SER A 45 -2.00 4.02 -1.76
C SER A 45 -3.09 3.48 -0.83
N TYR A 46 -2.73 2.54 0.04
CA TYR A 46 -3.66 1.86 0.93
C TYR A 46 -3.13 1.89 2.36
N GLU A 47 -4.04 2.01 3.33
CA GLU A 47 -3.70 1.99 4.76
C GLU A 47 -4.20 0.69 5.39
N ILE A 48 -3.34 0.08 6.21
CA ILE A 48 -3.65 -1.17 6.90
C ILE A 48 -3.34 -0.98 8.38
N ARG A 49 -4.26 -1.40 9.25
CA ARG A 49 -4.06 -1.34 10.71
C ARG A 49 -3.91 -2.72 11.34
N ASP A 50 -4.37 -3.74 10.63
CA ASP A 50 -4.28 -5.13 11.03
C ASP A 50 -3.48 -5.93 10.00
N ILE A 51 -2.51 -6.71 10.46
CA ILE A 51 -1.69 -7.48 9.51
C ILE A 51 -2.52 -8.60 8.85
N GLU A 52 -3.57 -9.07 9.53
CA GLU A 52 -4.49 -10.08 9.01
C GLU A 52 -5.30 -9.57 7.81
N ASP A 53 -5.47 -8.24 7.68
CA ASP A 53 -6.14 -7.63 6.52
C ASP A 53 -5.24 -7.68 5.26
N PHE A 54 -3.92 -7.82 5.43
CA PHE A 54 -2.98 -7.81 4.32
C PHE A 54 -2.78 -9.19 3.69
N THR A 55 -3.81 -9.63 2.94
CA THR A 55 -3.83 -10.92 2.24
C THR A 55 -3.64 -10.76 0.73
N GLU A 56 -3.32 -11.87 0.04
CA GLU A 56 -3.24 -11.88 -1.41
C GLU A 56 -4.59 -11.56 -2.05
N GLU A 57 -5.68 -12.11 -1.50
CA GLU A 57 -7.04 -11.87 -1.93
C GLU A 57 -7.40 -10.39 -1.82
N TRP A 58 -7.08 -9.76 -0.69
CA TRP A 58 -7.27 -8.33 -0.48
C TRP A 58 -6.45 -7.51 -1.49
N LEU A 59 -5.18 -7.88 -1.69
CA LEU A 59 -4.30 -7.16 -2.62
C LEU A 59 -4.83 -7.25 -4.05
N ARG A 60 -5.30 -8.43 -4.47
CA ARG A 60 -5.91 -8.63 -5.79
C ARG A 60 -7.18 -7.78 -5.93
N GLU A 61 -8.06 -7.76 -4.92
CA GLU A 61 -9.25 -6.91 -4.93
C GLU A 61 -8.90 -5.42 -5.10
N LYS A 62 -7.83 -4.94 -4.44
CA LYS A 62 -7.40 -3.54 -4.53
C LYS A 62 -6.67 -3.18 -5.82
N LEU A 63 -6.02 -4.16 -6.46
CA LEU A 63 -5.25 -3.95 -7.69
C LEU A 63 -6.03 -4.19 -8.98
N HIS A 64 -7.21 -4.81 -8.89
CA HIS A 64 -8.16 -5.00 -10.00
C HIS A 64 -8.58 -3.68 -10.66
#